data_AF-A0A352X2G5-F1
#
_entry.id   AF-A0A352X2G5-F1
#
_cell.length_a   1.000
_cell.length_b   1.000
_cell.length_c   1.000
_cell.angle_alpha   90.00
_cell.angle_beta   90.00
_cell.angle_gamma   90.00
#
_symmetry.space_group_name_H-M   'P 1'
#
loop_
_entity.id
_entity.type
_entity.pdbx_description
1 polymer ?
#
loop_
_entity_poly.entity_id
_entity_poly.type
_entity_poly.pdbx_seq_one_letter_code
_entity_poly.pdbx_strand_id
1 'polypeptide(L)' 'MVSSELISTLRGLSRADQFYIMQLLISELAQQETDLIKPDRSYPVWSPYDAVEAADTMLKVLQAAQTENDA' A
#
# COMPACT_ATOMS: atom_id res chain seq x y z
N MET A 1 -24.50 10.61 -0.12
CA MET A 1 -23.77 11.46 -1.09
C MET A 1 -23.11 12.61 -0.32
N VAL A 2 -21.90 13.02 -0.70
CA VAL A 2 -21.19 14.15 -0.06
C VAL A 2 -21.92 15.46 -0.37
N SER A 3 -22.10 16.35 0.61
CA SER A 3 -22.82 17.62 0.39
C SER A 3 -22.04 18.55 -0.54
N SER A 4 -22.77 19.30 -1.38
CA SER A 4 -22.18 20.29 -2.30
C SER A 4 -21.44 21.40 -1.56
N GLU A 5 -21.95 21.81 -0.40
CA GLU A 5 -21.33 22.78 0.48
C GLU A 5 -19.95 22.29 0.97
N LEU A 6 -19.85 21.04 1.42
CA LEU A 6 -18.58 20.47 1.86
C LEU A 6 -17.56 20.40 0.72
N ILE A 7 -17.99 20.03 -0.50
CA ILE A 7 -17.12 20.02 -1.68
C ILE A 7 -16.61 21.43 -1.98
N SER A 8 -17.48 22.44 -1.90
CA SER A 8 -17.09 23.84 -2.12
C SER A 8 -16.05 24.28 -1.08
N THR A 9 -16.26 23.95 0.19
CA THR A 9 -15.34 24.27 1.28
C THR A 9 -13.98 23.60 1.08
N LEU A 10 -13.95 22.31 0.75
CA LEU A 10 -12.70 21.57 0.51
C LEU A 10 -11.92 22.12 -0.69
N ARG A 11 -12.61 22.61 -1.73
CA ARG A 11 -11.98 23.25 -2.90
C ARG A 11 -11.39 24.62 -2.60
N GLY A 12 -11.86 25.31 -1.57
CA GLY A 12 -11.35 26.62 -1.14
C GLY A 12 -10.07 26.55 -0.31
N LEU A 13 -9.67 25.35 0.12
CA LEU A 13 -8.47 25.13 0.92
C LEU A 13 -7.17 25.30 0.11
N SER A 14 -6.08 25.60 0.81
CA SER A 14 -4.76 25.54 0.19
C SER A 14 -4.41 24.10 -0.20
N ARG A 15 -3.52 23.94 -1.20
CA ARG A 15 -3.06 22.60 -1.62
C ARG A 15 -2.50 21.78 -0.45
N ALA A 16 -1.77 22.43 0.46
CA ALA A 16 -1.21 21.76 1.63
C ALA A 16 -2.31 21.23 2.58
N ASP A 17 -3.33 22.05 2.85
CA ASP A 17 -4.43 21.66 3.73
C ASP A 17 -5.30 20.55 3.12
N GLN A 18 -5.48 20.56 1.81
CA GLN A 18 -6.15 19.47 1.10
C GLN A 18 -5.42 18.14 1.28
N PHE A 19 -4.08 18.14 1.11
CA PHE A 19 -3.27 16.94 1.34
C PHE A 19 -3.32 16.49 2.80
N TYR A 20 -3.28 17.44 3.75
CA TYR A 20 -3.37 17.14 5.17
C TYR A 20 -4.69 16.45 5.53
N ILE A 21 -5.83 16.97 5.05
CA ILE A 21 -7.14 16.36 5.28
C ILE A 21 -7.22 14.97 4.66
N MET A 22 -6.72 14.78 3.43
CA MET A 22 -6.69 13.45 2.82
C MET A 22 -5.87 12.46 3.67
N GLN A 23 -4.70 12.87 4.14
CA GLN A 23 -3.85 12.03 4.97
C GLN A 23 -4.52 11.67 6.30
N LEU A 24 -5.19 12.62 6.95
CA LEU A 24 -5.97 12.38 8.16
C LEU A 24 -7.06 11.32 7.91
N LEU A 25 -7.89 11.52 6.89
CA LEU A 25 -9.00 10.62 6.57
C LEU A 25 -8.52 9.22 6.16
N ILE A 26 -7.46 9.12 5.36
CA ILE A 26 -6.87 7.83 4.97
C ILE A 26 -6.34 7.09 6.20
N SER A 27 -5.70 7.81 7.13
CA SER A 27 -5.17 7.22 8.36
C SER A 27 -6.29 6.70 9.27
N GLU A 28 -7.38 7.45 9.40
CA GLU A 28 -8.56 7.05 10.16
C GLU A 28 -9.23 5.81 9.55
N LEU A 29 -9.40 5.77 8.23
CA LEU A 29 -9.95 4.61 7.53
C LEU A 29 -9.07 3.36 7.71
N ALA A 30 -7.76 3.51 7.59
CA ALA A 30 -6.82 2.41 7.82
C ALA A 30 -6.87 1.87 9.26
N GLN A 31 -7.11 2.73 10.26
CA GLN A 31 -7.28 2.29 11.65
C GLN A 31 -8.59 1.54 11.87
N GLN A 32 -9.68 1.93 11.20
CA GLN A 32 -10.95 1.20 11.23
C GLN A 32 -10.85 -0.18 10.56
N GLU A 33 -9.87 -0.35 9.69
CA GLU A 33 -9.56 -1.56 8.93
C GLU A 33 -8.59 -2.51 9.67
N THR A 34 -8.33 -2.30 10.97
CA THR A 34 -7.45 -3.17 11.77
C THR A 34 -7.91 -4.63 11.89
N ASP A 35 -9.17 -4.93 11.53
CA ASP A 35 -9.74 -6.28 11.44
C ASP A 35 -9.78 -6.86 10.00
N LEU A 36 -9.10 -6.24 9.02
CA LEU A 36 -9.08 -6.74 7.63
C LEU A 36 -8.50 -8.15 7.51
N ILE A 37 -7.44 -8.43 8.26
CA ILE A 37 -6.80 -9.75 8.31
C ILE A 37 -7.30 -10.50 9.54
N LYS A 38 -8.31 -11.35 9.32
CA LYS A 38 -8.87 -12.21 10.36
C LYS A 38 -7.97 -13.43 10.55
N PRO A 39 -7.77 -13.90 11.80
CA PRO A 39 -7.14 -15.17 12.05
C PRO A 39 -7.89 -16.29 11.32
N ASP A 40 -7.17 -17.33 10.93
CA ASP A 40 -7.71 -18.53 10.26
C ASP A 40 -8.37 -18.29 8.88
N ARG A 41 -8.04 -17.18 8.21
CA ARG A 41 -8.44 -16.91 6.82
C ARG A 41 -7.23 -16.98 5.87
N SER A 42 -7.42 -17.64 4.73
CA SER A 42 -6.48 -17.57 3.61
C SER A 42 -6.83 -16.36 2.74
N TYR A 43 -5.89 -15.43 2.61
CA TYR A 43 -5.99 -14.28 1.71
C TYR A 43 -5.22 -14.61 0.42
N PRO A 44 -5.75 -14.23 -0.75
CA PRO A 44 -4.96 -14.35 -1.97
C PRO A 44 -3.67 -13.55 -1.79
N VAL A 45 -2.53 -14.17 -2.11
CA VAL A 45 -1.27 -13.43 -2.21
C VAL A 45 -1.43 -12.46 -3.37
N TRP A 46 -1.55 -11.18 -3.07
CA TRP A 46 -1.43 -10.14 -4.08
C TRP A 46 0.06 -10.01 -4.40
N SER A 47 0.57 -10.91 -5.25
CA SER A 47 1.82 -10.61 -5.94
C SER A 47 1.54 -9.40 -6.83
N PRO A 48 2.43 -8.39 -6.86
CA PRO A 48 2.27 -7.29 -7.79
C PRO A 48 2.06 -7.87 -9.20
N TYR A 49 1.06 -7.34 -9.91
CA TYR A 49 0.83 -7.70 -11.31
C TYR A 49 2.14 -7.44 -12.07
N ASP A 50 2.63 -8.43 -12.82
CA ASP A 50 3.91 -8.38 -13.54
C ASP A 50 5.19 -8.23 -12.68
N ALA A 51 5.22 -8.77 -11.46
CA ALA A 51 6.44 -8.83 -10.62
C ALA A 51 7.52 -9.83 -11.11
N VAL A 52 7.61 -10.10 -12.41
CA VAL A 52 8.60 -11.01 -13.01
C VAL A 52 10.03 -10.55 -12.74
N GLU A 53 10.25 -9.23 -12.70
CA GLU A 53 11.55 -8.62 -12.42
C GLU A 53 12.03 -8.86 -10.98
N ALA A 54 11.09 -8.85 -10.02
CA ALA A 54 11.40 -9.13 -8.62
C ALA A 54 11.80 -10.60 -8.43
N ALA A 55 11.09 -11.52 -9.10
CA ALA A 55 11.42 -12.94 -9.08
C ALA A 55 12.81 -13.22 -9.70
N ASP A 56 13.12 -12.61 -10.85
CA ASP A 56 14.43 -12.73 -11.50
C ASP A 56 15.56 -12.17 -10.62
N THR A 57 15.33 -11.04 -9.96
CA THR A 57 16.30 -10.44 -9.03
C THR A 57 16.59 -11.37 -7.85
N MET A 58 15.55 -11.94 -7.23
CA MET A 58 15.72 -12.90 -6.14
C MET A 58 16.49 -14.16 -6.58
N LEU A 59 16.26 -14.62 -7.80
CA LEU A 59 16.93 -15.80 -8.35
C LEU A 59 18.42 -15.56 -8.59
N LYS A 60 18.79 -14.38 -9.10
CA LYS A 60 20.19 -13.96 -9.26
C LYS A 60 20.92 -13.84 -7.92
N VAL A 61 20.27 -13.24 -6.92
CA VAL A 61 20.83 -13.12 -5.56
C VAL A 61 21.07 -14.50 -4.95
N LEU A 62 20.12 -15.44 -5.11
CA LEU A 62 20.27 -16.81 -4.63
C LEU A 62 21.45 -17.54 -5.28
N GLN A 63 21.62 -17.39 -6.59
CA GLN A 63 22.74 -17.99 -7.32
C GLN A 63 24.09 -17.42 -6.86
N ALA A 64 24.16 -16.11 -6.66
CA ALA A 64 25.36 -15.47 -6.14
C ALA A 64 25.73 -16.01 -4.74
N ALA A 65 24.74 -16.14 -3.84
CA ALA A 65 24.96 -16.67 -2.50
C ALA A 65 25.33 -18.16 -2.48
N GLN A 66 24.83 -18.98 -3.40
CA GLN A 66 25.26 -20.38 -3.54
C GLN A 66 26.71 -20.47 -4.01
N THR A 67 27.08 -19.66 -4.99
CA THR A 67 28.45 -19.62 -5.52
C THR A 67 29.46 -19.16 -4.46
N GLU A 68 29.08 -18.25 -3.57
CA GLU A 68 29.90 -17.84 -2.42
C GLU A 68 30.04 -18.93 -1.35
N ASN A 69 29.02 -19.78 -1.15
CA ASN A 69 29.09 -20.87 -0.17
C ASN A 69 29.84 -22.12 -0.68
N ASP A 70 29.93 -22.28 -2.01
CA ASP A 70 30.64 -23.40 -2.66
C ASP A 70 32.13 -23.09 -2.96
N ALA A 71 32.63 -21.89 -2.60
CA ALA A 71 34.00 -21.42 -2.79
C ALA A 71 34.81 -21.37 -1.47
#